data_AF-A0AAU5G7Y0-F1
#
_entry.id   AF-A0AAU5G7Y0-F1
#
_cell.length_a   1.000
_cell.length_b   1.000
_cell.length_c   1.000
_cell.angle_alpha   90.00
_cell.angle_beta   90.00
_cell.angle_gamma   90.00
#
_symmetry.space_group_name_H-M   'P 1'
#
loop_
_entity.id
_entity.type
_entity.pdbx_description
1 polymer ?
#
loop_
_entity_poly.entity_id
_entity_poly.type
_entity_poly.pdbx_seq_one_letter_code
_entity_poly.pdbx_strand_id
1 'polypeptide(L)'
;MKMLTIGAFAKACRLSPKALRLYDELDLLRPARVDPDTGYRYYAVEQLERARLVAWLRRLGMPLARIRTVCALEPGPAAREIRAYWAGVEAETATRRDLAAFLVDHLTHTCEENTTMLELRYAALSDTGLVRAANQDTAYAGTRVLAVADGFGPAGAPASTAAVEALKTLDRDTLPAGSVLNLLEDAVRGATAAVRDVAGTGEDGTTLTAMLWTGSQLALVHIGDSRAYLLRGGELFRITHDHTVVQSMIDEGRLTPEEATTHPQPALLLRALSSDTAISTPDLRLHDAHPGDRYLLCSDGLSSVVPAPAIQHTLASIADPESAVRALVTEANEAGGPDNVSCVVADVVRKETAEHGAR
;
A
#
# COMPACT_ATOMS: atom_id res chain seq x y z
N MET A 1 52.85 -1.43 9.64
CA MET A 1 51.66 -1.68 8.81
C MET A 1 51.94 -1.21 7.40
N LYS A 2 51.77 -2.08 6.39
CA LYS A 2 52.04 -1.72 4.99
C LYS A 2 50.89 -0.84 4.50
N MET A 3 51.17 0.45 4.28
CA MET A 3 50.19 1.42 3.80
C MET A 3 50.25 1.50 2.27
N LEU A 4 49.08 1.57 1.64
CA LEU A 4 48.93 1.77 0.20
C LEU A 4 48.44 3.19 -0.07
N THR A 5 48.97 3.80 -1.13
CA THR A 5 48.42 5.06 -1.65
C THR A 5 46.99 4.82 -2.15
N ILE A 6 46.14 5.86 -2.14
CA ILE A 6 44.77 5.77 -2.66
C ILE A 6 44.71 5.16 -4.07
N GLY A 7 45.68 5.44 -4.94
CA GLY A 7 45.77 4.86 -6.28
C GLY A 7 46.13 3.37 -6.30
N ALA A 8 47.11 2.95 -5.49
CA ALA A 8 47.49 1.55 -5.36
C ALA A 8 46.38 0.72 -4.70
N PHE A 9 45.71 1.28 -3.69
CA PHE A 9 44.59 0.66 -3.00
C PHE A 9 43.38 0.50 -3.94
N ALA A 10 42.99 1.57 -4.65
CA ALA A 10 41.94 1.56 -5.68
C ALA A 10 42.14 0.44 -6.71
N LYS A 11 43.37 0.29 -7.22
CA LYS A 11 43.71 -0.78 -8.17
C LYS A 11 43.56 -2.17 -7.55
N ALA A 12 43.96 -2.34 -6.29
CA ALA A 12 43.90 -3.63 -5.59
C ALA A 12 42.47 -4.10 -5.25
N CYS A 13 41.54 -3.17 -5.01
CA CYS A 13 40.12 -3.46 -4.74
C CYS A 13 39.21 -3.25 -5.96
N ARG A 14 39.76 -2.90 -7.13
CA ARG A 14 39.02 -2.57 -8.37
C ARG A 14 37.97 -1.48 -8.19
N LEU A 15 38.25 -0.52 -7.31
CA LEU A 15 37.42 0.67 -7.09
C LEU A 15 38.10 1.88 -7.70
N SER A 16 37.35 2.95 -7.95
CA SER A 16 37.95 4.22 -8.38
C SER A 16 38.42 5.04 -7.18
N PRO A 17 39.50 5.85 -7.30
CA PRO A 17 39.90 6.78 -6.25
C PRO A 17 38.78 7.76 -5.84
N LYS A 18 37.88 8.12 -6.77
CA LYS A 18 36.69 8.94 -6.49
C LYS A 18 35.69 8.21 -5.59
N ALA A 19 35.49 6.91 -5.80
CA ALA A 19 34.62 6.10 -4.94
C ALA A 19 35.18 5.97 -3.51
N LEU A 20 36.50 5.84 -3.36
CA LEU A 20 37.15 5.78 -2.05
C LEU A 20 36.99 7.07 -1.23
N ARG A 21 36.98 8.23 -1.89
CA ARG A 21 36.68 9.53 -1.24
C ARG A 21 35.22 9.61 -0.81
N LEU A 22 34.29 9.15 -1.65
CA LEU A 22 32.87 9.10 -1.28
C LEU A 22 32.62 8.13 -0.10
N TYR A 23 33.32 7.01 -0.03
CA TYR A 23 33.16 6.07 1.08
C TYR A 23 33.77 6.55 2.38
N ASP A 24 34.76 7.43 2.31
CA ASP A 24 35.30 8.16 3.46
C ASP A 24 34.23 9.12 4.02
N GLU A 25 33.61 9.94 3.16
CA GLU A 25 32.53 10.88 3.54
C GLU A 25 31.30 10.19 4.13
N LEU A 26 30.99 8.97 3.67
CA LEU A 26 29.83 8.20 4.10
C LEU A 26 30.12 7.21 5.24
N ASP A 27 31.31 7.28 5.85
CA ASP A 27 31.77 6.38 6.93
C ASP A 27 31.77 4.89 6.57
N LEU A 28 31.77 4.58 5.28
CA LEU A 28 31.80 3.22 4.76
C LEU A 28 33.21 2.65 4.79
N LEU A 29 34.22 3.46 4.47
CA LEU A 29 35.63 3.07 4.45
C LEU A 29 36.55 4.28 4.66
N ARG A 30 36.83 4.60 5.93
CA ARG A 30 37.75 5.68 6.29
C ARG A 30 39.21 5.34 5.98
N PRO A 31 40.02 6.29 5.48
CA PRO A 31 41.45 6.09 5.28
C PRO A 31 42.14 5.88 6.63
N ALA A 32 43.17 5.03 6.65
CA ALA A 32 43.96 4.76 7.85
C ALA A 32 44.85 5.96 8.23
N ARG A 33 45.24 6.77 7.25
CA ARG A 33 45.96 8.03 7.47
C ARG A 33 45.63 9.02 6.36
N VAL A 34 45.43 10.28 6.75
CA VAL A 34 45.37 11.42 5.83
C VAL A 34 46.58 12.29 6.11
N ASP A 35 47.29 12.66 5.07
CA ASP A 35 48.40 13.60 5.15
C ASP A 35 47.86 15.01 5.47
N PRO A 36 48.31 15.65 6.56
CA PRO A 36 47.72 16.91 7.04
C PRO A 36 48.02 18.10 6.12
N ASP A 37 49.14 18.07 5.37
CA ASP A 37 49.58 19.18 4.54
C ASP A 37 49.05 19.07 3.10
N THR A 38 48.94 17.84 2.58
CA THR A 38 48.55 17.56 1.19
C THR A 38 47.14 16.99 1.03
N GLY A 39 46.49 16.58 2.13
CA GLY A 39 45.20 15.89 2.11
C GLY A 39 45.25 14.49 1.47
N TYR A 40 46.45 13.95 1.25
CA TYR A 40 46.65 12.68 0.56
C TYR A 40 46.26 11.49 1.45
N ARG A 41 45.49 10.54 0.91
CA ARG A 41 44.90 9.43 1.66
C ARG A 41 45.71 8.14 1.51
N TYR A 42 45.93 7.49 2.64
CA TYR A 42 46.59 6.19 2.74
C TYR A 42 45.66 5.18 3.41
N TYR A 43 45.66 3.97 2.86
CA TYR A 43 44.83 2.85 3.32
C TYR A 43 45.71 1.69 3.75
N ALA A 44 45.30 0.97 4.79
CA ALA A 44 46.02 -0.21 5.25
C ALA A 44 45.63 -1.44 4.39
N VAL A 45 46.53 -2.42 4.26
CA VAL A 45 46.28 -3.64 3.47
C VAL A 45 45.12 -4.45 4.03
N GLU A 46 44.92 -4.41 5.35
CA GLU A 46 43.85 -5.07 6.08
C GLU A 46 42.46 -4.52 5.70
N GLN A 47 42.39 -3.28 5.21
CA GLN A 47 41.15 -2.66 4.74
C GLN A 47 40.68 -3.21 3.38
N LEU A 48 41.50 -4.02 2.69
CA LEU A 48 41.16 -4.55 1.37
C LEU A 48 39.96 -5.49 1.41
N GLU A 49 39.80 -6.29 2.46
CA GLU A 49 38.66 -7.22 2.57
C GLU A 49 37.34 -6.47 2.68
N ARG A 50 37.29 -5.46 3.56
CA ARG A 50 36.14 -4.56 3.69
C ARG A 50 35.87 -3.80 2.39
N ALA A 51 36.90 -3.29 1.71
CA ALA A 51 36.75 -2.60 0.44
C ALA A 51 36.19 -3.51 -0.67
N ARG A 52 36.60 -4.78 -0.71
CA ARG A 52 36.06 -5.78 -1.65
C ARG A 52 34.60 -6.12 -1.35
N LEU A 53 34.25 -6.27 -0.07
CA LEU A 53 32.86 -6.50 0.35
C LEU A 53 31.95 -5.36 -0.10
N VAL A 54 32.33 -4.10 0.14
CA VAL A 54 31.61 -2.91 -0.32
C VAL A 54 31.48 -2.92 -1.86
N ALA A 55 32.53 -3.28 -2.58
CA ALA A 55 32.50 -3.38 -4.04
C ALA A 55 31.52 -4.45 -4.54
N TRP A 56 31.47 -5.62 -3.90
CA TRP A 56 30.53 -6.69 -4.25
C TRP A 56 29.08 -6.31 -3.95
N LEU A 57 28.80 -5.73 -2.78
CA LEU A 57 27.45 -5.29 -2.42
C LEU A 57 26.94 -4.17 -3.33
N ARG A 58 27.82 -3.25 -3.76
CA ARG A 58 27.45 -2.26 -4.77
C ARG A 58 27.15 -2.88 -6.13
N ARG A 59 27.89 -3.91 -6.51
CA ARG A 59 27.63 -4.63 -7.76
C ARG A 59 26.30 -5.40 -7.72
N LEU A 60 25.87 -5.81 -6.53
CA LEU A 60 24.52 -6.35 -6.29
C LEU A 60 23.42 -5.27 -6.40
N GLY A 61 23.77 -3.99 -6.53
CA GLY A 61 22.82 -2.89 -6.58
C GLY A 61 22.41 -2.34 -5.20
N MET A 62 23.02 -2.84 -4.11
CA MET A 62 22.63 -2.44 -2.76
C MET A 62 22.92 -0.95 -2.49
N PRO A 63 21.96 -0.18 -1.92
CA PRO A 63 22.17 1.21 -1.55
C PRO A 63 23.28 1.39 -0.52
N LEU A 64 24.05 2.49 -0.63
CA LEU A 64 25.22 2.76 0.22
C LEU A 64 24.89 2.80 1.72
N ALA A 65 23.70 3.32 2.08
CA ALA A 65 23.23 3.35 3.47
C ALA A 65 23.08 1.93 4.06
N ARG A 66 22.58 0.99 3.26
CA ARG A 66 22.36 -0.41 3.67
C ARG A 66 23.66 -1.20 3.69
N ILE A 67 24.56 -0.93 2.74
CA ILE A 67 25.94 -1.47 2.75
C ILE A 67 26.66 -1.07 4.05
N ARG A 68 26.47 0.15 4.54
CA ARG A 68 27.05 0.62 5.80
C ARG A 68 26.58 -0.24 6.97
N THR A 69 25.28 -0.53 7.04
CA THR A 69 24.71 -1.43 8.06
C THR A 69 25.33 -2.83 7.97
N VAL A 70 25.41 -3.41 6.78
CA VAL A 70 26.03 -4.74 6.58
C VAL A 70 27.50 -4.75 7.03
N CYS A 71 28.26 -3.69 6.76
CA CYS A 71 29.66 -3.58 7.17
C CYS A 71 29.86 -3.35 8.68
N ALA A 72 28.80 -2.98 9.42
CA ALA A 72 28.84 -2.77 10.87
C ALA A 72 28.38 -4.01 11.66
N LEU A 73 27.83 -5.01 10.98
CA LEU A 73 27.29 -6.24 11.58
C LEU A 73 28.32 -7.38 11.57
N GLU A 74 28.16 -8.30 12.51
CA GLU A 74 28.89 -9.58 12.51
C GLU A 74 28.51 -10.45 11.30
N PRO A 75 29.36 -11.42 10.87
CA PRO A 75 29.16 -12.19 9.64
C PRO A 75 27.79 -12.88 9.51
N GLY A 76 27.23 -13.39 10.61
CA GLY A 76 25.92 -14.04 10.63
C GLY A 76 24.76 -13.08 10.35
N PRO A 77 24.56 -12.02 11.17
CA PRO A 77 23.58 -10.98 10.90
C PRO A 77 23.78 -10.27 9.55
N ALA A 78 25.02 -9.99 9.16
CA ALA A 78 25.34 -9.40 7.85
C ALA A 78 24.84 -10.27 6.68
N ALA A 79 25.01 -11.59 6.76
CA ALA A 79 24.50 -12.52 5.75
C ALA A 79 22.96 -12.52 5.68
N ARG A 80 22.27 -12.42 6.82
CA ARG A 80 20.80 -12.32 6.85
C ARG A 80 20.31 -11.02 6.20
N GLU A 81 20.98 -9.91 6.48
CA GLU A 81 20.65 -8.61 5.89
C GLU A 81 20.77 -8.62 4.36
N ILE A 82 21.82 -9.27 3.83
CA ILE A 82 22.01 -9.44 2.39
C ILE A 82 20.88 -10.29 1.79
N ARG A 83 20.49 -11.40 2.44
CA ARG A 83 19.36 -12.23 1.98
C ARG A 83 18.04 -11.46 1.99
N ALA A 84 17.77 -10.69 3.04
CA ALA A 84 16.56 -9.88 3.14
C ALA A 84 16.49 -8.81 2.03
N TYR A 85 17.62 -8.14 1.76
CA TYR A 85 17.71 -7.21 0.63
C TYR A 85 17.42 -7.90 -0.71
N TRP A 86 18.07 -9.05 -0.96
CA TRP A 86 17.90 -9.77 -2.21
C TRP A 86 16.47 -10.30 -2.40
N ALA A 87 15.84 -10.82 -1.35
CA ALA A 87 14.43 -11.23 -1.38
C ALA A 87 13.50 -10.06 -1.72
N GLY A 88 13.77 -8.86 -1.20
CA GLY A 88 13.02 -7.65 -1.57
C GLY A 88 13.20 -7.27 -3.05
N VAL A 89 14.43 -7.36 -3.58
CA VAL A 89 14.72 -7.11 -5.00
C VAL A 89 14.03 -8.15 -5.89
N GLU A 90 14.04 -9.42 -5.50
CA GLU A 90 13.35 -10.49 -6.22
C GLU A 90 11.83 -10.27 -6.23
N ALA A 91 11.24 -9.87 -5.10
CA ALA A 91 9.82 -9.54 -5.02
C ALA A 91 9.45 -8.36 -5.92
N GLU A 92 10.21 -7.25 -5.86
CA GLU A 92 9.98 -6.08 -6.72
C GLU A 92 10.17 -6.42 -8.20
N THR A 93 11.16 -7.26 -8.52
CA THR A 93 11.40 -7.73 -9.89
C THR A 93 10.29 -8.68 -10.35
N ALA A 94 9.75 -9.52 -9.48
CA ALA A 94 8.61 -10.36 -9.78
C ALA A 94 7.39 -9.50 -10.12
N THR A 95 7.06 -8.49 -9.30
CA THR A 95 5.98 -7.55 -9.59
C THR A 95 6.17 -6.84 -10.94
N ARG A 96 7.38 -6.35 -11.24
CA ARG A 96 7.69 -5.72 -12.53
C ARG A 96 7.60 -6.69 -13.70
N ARG A 97 8.02 -7.94 -13.51
CA ARG A 97 7.93 -9.00 -14.52
C ARG A 97 6.47 -9.34 -14.81
N ASP A 98 5.65 -9.42 -13.79
CA ASP A 98 4.22 -9.70 -13.92
C ASP A 98 3.53 -8.53 -14.66
N LEU A 99 3.88 -7.28 -14.34
CA LEU A 99 3.45 -6.11 -15.12
C LEU A 99 3.93 -6.15 -16.58
N ALA A 100 5.18 -6.55 -16.83
CA ALA A 100 5.71 -6.65 -18.18
C ALA A 100 5.01 -7.75 -18.99
N ALA A 101 4.75 -8.92 -18.38
CA ALA A 101 3.99 -10.00 -18.98
C ALA A 101 2.56 -9.55 -19.32
N PHE A 102 1.91 -8.83 -18.40
CA PHE A 102 0.62 -8.19 -18.63
C PHE A 102 0.66 -7.20 -19.82
N LEU A 103 1.66 -6.32 -19.88
CA LEU A 103 1.77 -5.34 -20.97
C LEU A 103 2.01 -6.03 -22.32
N VAL A 104 2.80 -7.10 -22.34
CA VAL A 104 2.97 -7.93 -23.55
C VAL A 104 1.64 -8.53 -23.96
N ASP A 105 0.94 -9.21 -23.05
CA ASP A 105 -0.37 -9.82 -23.28
C ASP A 105 -1.39 -8.81 -23.82
N HIS A 106 -1.52 -7.67 -23.14
CA HIS A 106 -2.40 -6.56 -23.51
C HIS A 106 -2.11 -5.98 -24.90
N LEU A 107 -0.83 -5.84 -25.26
CA LEU A 107 -0.43 -5.30 -26.56
C LEU A 107 -0.52 -6.35 -27.67
N THR A 108 -0.36 -7.65 -27.35
CA THR A 108 -0.49 -8.75 -28.33
C THR A 108 -1.94 -9.14 -28.58
N HIS A 109 -2.81 -9.05 -27.58
CA HIS A 109 -4.24 -9.25 -27.70
C HIS A 109 -4.93 -7.92 -28.04
N THR A 110 -4.75 -7.49 -29.28
CA THR A 110 -5.66 -6.48 -29.88
C THR A 110 -7.02 -7.13 -30.06
N CYS A 111 -7.98 -6.75 -29.21
CA CYS A 111 -9.42 -6.86 -29.43
C CYS A 111 -9.87 -8.04 -30.32
N GLU A 112 -9.70 -9.28 -29.84
CA GLU A 112 -10.53 -10.38 -30.32
C GLU A 112 -11.72 -10.53 -29.38
N GLU A 113 -12.90 -10.34 -29.96
CA GLU A 113 -14.23 -10.43 -29.37
C GLU A 113 -14.44 -11.80 -28.72
N ASN A 114 -14.07 -11.91 -27.45
CA ASN A 114 -14.62 -12.86 -26.48
C ASN A 114 -14.42 -12.31 -25.05
N THR A 115 -14.64 -11.01 -24.89
CA THR A 115 -14.77 -10.40 -23.57
C THR A 115 -16.02 -11.00 -22.94
N THR A 116 -15.88 -11.97 -22.06
CA THR A 116 -16.90 -12.19 -21.04
C THR A 116 -17.05 -10.85 -20.33
N MET A 117 -18.04 -10.04 -20.71
CA MET A 117 -18.28 -8.75 -20.09
C MET A 117 -18.53 -9.03 -18.61
N LEU A 118 -17.62 -8.58 -17.74
CA LEU A 118 -17.82 -8.67 -16.30
C LEU A 118 -18.52 -7.41 -15.84
N GLU A 119 -19.43 -7.54 -14.89
CA GLU A 119 -20.11 -6.43 -14.23
C GLU A 119 -19.97 -6.56 -12.72
N LEU A 120 -20.12 -5.43 -12.03
CA LEU A 120 -20.13 -5.38 -10.58
C LEU A 120 -21.57 -5.34 -10.07
N ARG A 121 -21.93 -6.28 -9.21
CA ARG A 121 -23.09 -6.14 -8.32
C ARG A 121 -22.61 -5.67 -6.97
N TYR A 122 -23.11 -4.55 -6.48
CA TYR A 122 -22.54 -3.90 -5.31
C TYR A 122 -23.60 -3.31 -4.39
N ALA A 123 -23.23 -3.15 -3.13
CA ALA A 123 -23.99 -2.42 -2.14
C ALA A 123 -23.03 -1.68 -1.20
N ALA A 124 -23.46 -0.53 -0.70
CA ALA A 124 -22.76 0.25 0.31
C ALA A 124 -23.72 0.50 1.48
N LEU A 125 -23.20 0.43 2.70
CA LEU A 125 -23.92 0.82 3.90
C LEU A 125 -22.98 1.55 4.84
N SER A 126 -23.49 2.61 5.48
CA SER A 126 -22.79 3.37 6.49
C SER A 126 -23.77 3.64 7.64
N ASP A 127 -23.34 3.34 8.85
CA ASP A 127 -24.13 3.42 10.07
C ASP A 127 -23.34 4.17 11.14
N THR A 128 -24.03 4.99 11.94
CA THR A 128 -23.39 5.79 12.99
C THR A 128 -22.81 4.92 14.11
N GLY A 129 -23.26 3.67 14.26
CA GLY A 129 -22.99 2.85 15.43
C GLY A 129 -23.86 3.24 16.62
N LEU A 130 -23.56 2.65 17.78
CA LEU A 130 -24.37 2.82 18.99
C LEU A 130 -23.83 3.89 19.94
N VAL A 131 -22.54 4.21 19.83
CA VAL A 131 -21.82 5.09 20.80
C VAL A 131 -21.59 6.50 20.26
N ARG A 132 -21.32 6.65 18.96
CA ARG A 132 -21.00 7.96 18.37
C ARG A 132 -22.25 8.82 18.18
N ALA A 133 -22.11 10.13 18.36
CA ALA A 133 -23.21 11.09 18.21
C ALA A 133 -23.51 11.45 16.75
N ALA A 134 -22.54 11.28 15.86
CA ALA A 134 -22.63 11.59 14.44
C ALA A 134 -21.81 10.59 13.64
N ASN A 135 -22.21 10.38 12.39
CA ASN A 135 -21.48 9.57 11.43
C ASN A 135 -20.49 10.47 10.66
N GLN A 136 -19.21 10.16 10.77
CA GLN A 136 -18.14 10.84 10.04
C GLN A 136 -17.60 10.00 8.89
N ASP A 137 -18.07 8.77 8.73
CA ASP A 137 -17.73 7.92 7.60
C ASP A 137 -18.56 8.26 6.37
N THR A 138 -17.98 7.98 5.21
CA THR A 138 -18.69 7.98 3.92
C THR A 138 -18.38 6.68 3.18
N ALA A 139 -19.42 5.93 2.82
CA ALA A 139 -19.33 4.78 1.92
C ALA A 139 -20.03 5.09 0.59
N TYR A 140 -19.43 4.65 -0.52
CA TYR A 140 -20.00 4.79 -1.86
C TYR A 140 -19.72 3.56 -2.70
N ALA A 141 -20.73 3.15 -3.45
CA ALA A 141 -20.61 2.12 -4.46
C ALA A 141 -21.36 2.56 -5.72
N GLY A 142 -20.62 2.60 -6.82
CA GLY A 142 -21.08 2.95 -8.16
C GLY A 142 -20.68 1.88 -9.17
N THR A 143 -20.97 2.12 -10.44
CA THR A 143 -20.75 1.14 -11.51
C THR A 143 -19.27 0.81 -11.73
N ARG A 144 -18.41 1.76 -11.35
CA ARG A 144 -16.97 1.70 -11.53
C ARG A 144 -16.20 1.97 -10.25
N VAL A 145 -16.74 2.78 -9.35
CA VAL A 145 -16.02 3.24 -8.15
C VAL A 145 -16.65 2.66 -6.91
N LEU A 146 -15.82 2.05 -6.06
CA LEU A 146 -16.16 1.63 -4.71
C LEU A 146 -15.26 2.43 -3.77
N ALA A 147 -15.79 3.01 -2.70
CA ALA A 147 -15.00 3.81 -1.77
C ALA A 147 -15.56 3.76 -0.35
N VAL A 148 -14.65 3.73 0.61
CA VAL A 148 -14.91 3.98 2.03
C VAL A 148 -13.88 5.00 2.51
N ALA A 149 -14.36 6.02 3.21
CA ALA A 149 -13.55 7.05 3.83
C ALA A 149 -14.04 7.25 5.27
N ASP A 150 -13.14 7.12 6.24
CA ASP A 150 -13.41 7.37 7.66
C ASP A 150 -12.87 8.75 8.01
N GLY A 151 -13.75 9.64 8.46
CA GLY A 151 -13.43 11.02 8.77
C GLY A 151 -13.15 11.23 10.26
N PHE A 152 -12.06 11.92 10.59
CA PHE A 152 -11.71 12.23 11.97
C PHE A 152 -11.53 13.74 12.20
N GLY A 153 -11.62 14.14 13.46
CA GLY A 153 -11.57 15.54 13.88
C GLY A 153 -12.91 16.27 13.71
N PRO A 154 -13.01 17.53 14.17
CA PRO A 154 -14.17 18.39 13.99
C PRO A 154 -14.73 18.45 12.55
N ALA A 155 -13.86 18.39 11.54
CA ALA A 155 -14.23 18.41 10.12
C ALA A 155 -14.18 17.01 9.46
N GLY A 156 -14.24 15.92 10.22
CA GLY A 156 -14.17 14.55 9.68
C GLY A 156 -15.26 14.22 8.66
N ALA A 157 -16.54 14.48 8.98
CA ALA A 157 -17.66 14.21 8.08
C ALA A 157 -17.57 14.98 6.74
N PRO A 158 -17.31 16.30 6.72
CA PRO A 158 -17.11 16.99 5.44
C PRO A 158 -15.83 16.52 4.71
N ALA A 159 -14.76 16.14 5.42
CA ALA A 159 -13.55 15.61 4.81
C ALA A 159 -13.78 14.26 4.10
N SER A 160 -14.40 13.27 4.76
CA SER A 160 -14.71 11.97 4.15
C SER A 160 -15.65 12.11 2.95
N THR A 161 -16.66 12.99 3.08
CA THR A 161 -17.57 13.32 1.97
C THR A 161 -16.82 13.92 0.79
N ALA A 162 -15.95 14.91 1.03
CA ALA A 162 -15.17 15.58 -0.02
C ALA A 162 -14.22 14.60 -0.75
N ALA A 163 -13.58 13.69 -0.01
CA ALA A 163 -12.71 12.68 -0.58
C ALA A 163 -13.47 11.73 -1.52
N VAL A 164 -14.63 11.23 -1.09
CA VAL A 164 -15.43 10.31 -1.89
C VAL A 164 -16.06 11.01 -3.09
N GLU A 165 -16.61 12.22 -2.93
CA GLU A 165 -17.18 13.01 -4.03
C GLU A 165 -16.17 13.28 -5.16
N ALA A 166 -14.91 13.53 -4.83
CA ALA A 166 -13.85 13.71 -5.83
C ALA A 166 -13.69 12.45 -6.71
N LEU A 167 -13.82 11.26 -6.13
CA LEU A 167 -13.72 9.98 -6.86
C LEU A 167 -14.98 9.65 -7.68
N LYS A 168 -16.17 10.14 -7.30
CA LYS A 168 -17.42 9.87 -8.03
C LYS A 168 -17.39 10.34 -9.49
N THR A 169 -16.54 11.31 -9.81
CA THR A 169 -16.32 11.78 -11.18
C THR A 169 -15.89 10.65 -12.12
N LEU A 170 -15.09 9.71 -11.62
CA LEU A 170 -14.60 8.53 -12.35
C LEU A 170 -15.70 7.51 -12.67
N ASP A 171 -16.87 7.59 -12.02
CA ASP A 171 -18.01 6.73 -12.32
C ASP A 171 -18.79 7.22 -13.56
N ARG A 172 -18.65 8.51 -13.91
CA ARG A 172 -19.41 9.16 -15.00
C ARG A 172 -18.63 9.24 -16.31
N ASP A 173 -17.32 9.37 -16.25
CA ASP A 173 -16.49 9.60 -17.42
C ASP A 173 -16.08 8.28 -18.10
N THR A 174 -16.06 8.27 -19.44
CA THR A 174 -15.41 7.19 -20.20
C THR A 174 -13.92 7.16 -19.82
N LEU A 175 -13.45 6.02 -19.30
CA LEU A 175 -12.02 5.90 -18.95
C LEU A 175 -11.16 6.16 -20.20
N PRO A 176 -10.21 7.10 -20.14
CA PRO A 176 -9.26 7.29 -21.21
C PRO A 176 -8.39 6.03 -21.38
N ALA A 177 -7.89 5.78 -22.59
CA ALA A 177 -7.02 4.66 -22.94
C ALA A 177 -5.60 4.76 -22.33
N GLY A 178 -5.46 5.36 -21.14
CA GLY A 178 -4.21 5.55 -20.40
C GLY A 178 -4.07 4.58 -19.21
N SER A 179 -2.96 4.71 -18.49
CA SER A 179 -2.73 3.95 -17.25
C SER A 179 -3.80 4.32 -16.21
N VAL A 180 -4.64 3.34 -15.85
CA VAL A 180 -5.67 3.43 -14.82
C VAL A 180 -5.09 3.93 -13.49
N LEU A 181 -3.84 3.60 -13.20
CA LEU A 181 -3.11 4.07 -12.02
C LEU A 181 -2.87 5.59 -12.06
N ASN A 182 -2.57 6.18 -13.21
CA ASN A 182 -2.37 7.62 -13.32
C ASN A 182 -3.69 8.37 -13.08
N LEU A 183 -4.79 7.84 -13.62
CA LEU A 183 -6.12 8.40 -13.39
C LEU A 183 -6.50 8.34 -11.91
N LEU A 184 -6.20 7.23 -11.25
CA LEU A 184 -6.44 7.08 -9.82
C LEU A 184 -5.55 8.03 -9.00
N GLU A 185 -4.28 8.19 -9.37
CA GLU A 185 -3.36 9.15 -8.74
C GLU A 185 -3.87 10.60 -8.86
N ASP A 186 -4.31 11.00 -10.05
CA ASP A 186 -4.89 12.33 -10.29
C ASP A 186 -6.19 12.53 -9.49
N ALA A 187 -7.05 11.51 -9.43
CA ALA A 187 -8.28 11.57 -8.65
C ALA A 187 -8.01 11.67 -7.15
N VAL A 188 -7.00 10.97 -6.64
CA VAL A 188 -6.58 11.05 -5.23
C VAL A 188 -5.94 12.39 -4.92
N ARG A 189 -5.20 12.98 -5.85
CA ARG A 189 -4.71 14.36 -5.73
C ARG A 189 -5.86 15.35 -5.65
N GLY A 190 -6.89 15.17 -6.47
CA GLY A 190 -8.15 15.92 -6.40
C GLY A 190 -8.86 15.75 -5.05
N ALA A 191 -8.98 14.51 -4.56
CA ALA A 191 -9.53 14.21 -3.25
C ALA A 191 -8.75 14.89 -2.11
N THR A 192 -7.41 14.84 -2.17
CA THR A 192 -6.53 15.51 -1.19
C THR A 192 -6.73 17.03 -1.18
N ALA A 193 -6.92 17.63 -2.35
CA ALA A 193 -7.23 19.06 -2.44
C ALA A 193 -8.62 19.37 -1.87
N ALA A 194 -9.63 18.58 -2.21
CA ALA A 194 -10.99 18.75 -1.70
C ALA A 194 -11.07 18.61 -0.18
N VAL A 195 -10.35 17.63 0.40
CA VAL A 195 -10.24 17.46 1.86
C VAL A 195 -9.58 18.68 2.51
N ARG A 196 -8.51 19.20 1.91
CA ARG A 196 -7.81 20.38 2.43
C ARG A 196 -8.68 21.64 2.44
N ASP A 197 -9.55 21.79 1.45
CA ASP A 197 -10.45 22.95 1.34
C ASP A 197 -11.54 22.95 2.42
N VAL A 198 -11.92 21.76 2.93
CA VAL A 198 -12.95 21.61 3.97
C VAL A 198 -12.36 21.39 5.37
N ALA A 199 -11.13 20.91 5.47
CA ALA A 199 -10.42 20.71 6.73
C ALA A 199 -10.04 22.07 7.34
N GLY A 200 -10.50 22.35 8.55
CA GLY A 200 -10.30 23.65 9.22
C GLY A 200 -8.96 23.75 9.95
N THR A 201 -8.44 22.64 10.46
CA THR A 201 -7.21 22.58 11.27
C THR A 201 -6.30 21.42 10.81
N GLY A 202 -5.07 21.36 11.33
CA GLY A 202 -4.11 20.27 11.05
C GLY A 202 -4.48 18.93 11.71
N GLU A 203 -5.51 18.90 12.54
CA GLU A 203 -5.99 17.69 13.25
C GLU A 203 -7.22 17.06 12.56
N ASP A 204 -7.73 17.69 11.50
CA ASP A 204 -8.86 17.20 10.70
C ASP A 204 -8.37 16.40 9.49
N GLY A 205 -9.07 15.32 9.17
CA GLY A 205 -8.76 14.55 7.98
C GLY A 205 -9.68 13.37 7.76
N THR A 206 -9.29 12.53 6.81
CA THR A 206 -9.99 11.29 6.50
C THR A 206 -9.06 10.23 5.96
N THR A 207 -9.38 8.98 6.21
CA THR A 207 -8.82 7.84 5.47
C THR A 207 -9.48 7.74 4.09
N LEU A 208 -8.85 7.01 3.17
CA LEU A 208 -9.46 6.70 1.89
C LEU A 208 -9.01 5.32 1.44
N THR A 209 -9.98 4.42 1.30
CA THR A 209 -9.80 3.14 0.61
C THR A 209 -10.80 3.09 -0.52
N ALA A 210 -10.33 2.99 -1.76
CA ALA A 210 -11.19 2.96 -2.93
C ALA A 210 -10.68 2.02 -4.01
N MET A 211 -11.61 1.50 -4.81
CA MET A 211 -11.32 0.63 -5.94
C MET A 211 -12.00 1.17 -7.20
N LEU A 212 -11.23 1.22 -8.29
CA LEU A 212 -11.71 1.61 -9.62
C LEU A 212 -11.73 0.39 -10.54
N TRP A 213 -12.91 0.03 -10.99
CA TRP A 213 -13.19 -1.02 -11.97
C TRP A 213 -12.91 -0.52 -13.38
N THR A 214 -12.24 -1.35 -14.17
CA THR A 214 -11.91 -1.07 -15.58
C THR A 214 -12.73 -1.93 -16.55
N GLY A 215 -13.34 -3.01 -16.07
CA GLY A 215 -14.01 -4.05 -16.87
C GLY A 215 -13.30 -5.40 -16.81
N SER A 216 -11.99 -5.40 -16.58
CA SER A 216 -11.17 -6.61 -16.43
C SER A 216 -10.27 -6.59 -15.20
N GLN A 217 -10.04 -5.41 -14.61
CA GLN A 217 -9.14 -5.21 -13.48
C GLN A 217 -9.73 -4.22 -12.48
N LEU A 218 -9.18 -4.27 -11.27
CA LEU A 218 -9.46 -3.34 -10.19
C LEU A 218 -8.18 -2.62 -9.78
N ALA A 219 -8.19 -1.30 -9.85
CA ALA A 219 -7.14 -0.46 -9.27
C ALA A 219 -7.54 -0.06 -7.85
N LEU A 220 -6.76 -0.48 -6.86
CA LEU A 220 -6.93 -0.15 -5.46
C LEU A 220 -6.09 1.10 -5.12
N VAL A 221 -6.69 2.05 -4.43
CA VAL A 221 -6.01 3.09 -3.66
C VAL A 221 -6.31 2.94 -2.18
N HIS A 222 -5.29 3.09 -1.36
CA HIS A 222 -5.44 2.98 0.09
C HIS A 222 -4.55 3.99 0.83
N ILE A 223 -5.15 4.69 1.79
CA ILE A 223 -4.47 5.52 2.78
C ILE A 223 -5.26 5.54 4.09
N GLY A 224 -4.66 5.03 5.17
CA GLY A 224 -5.26 5.01 6.50
C GLY A 224 -5.30 3.59 7.04
N ASP A 225 -6.28 3.28 7.87
CA ASP A 225 -6.47 1.97 8.51
C ASP A 225 -7.80 1.28 8.16
N SER A 226 -8.63 1.92 7.32
CA SER A 226 -9.69 1.23 6.59
C SER A 226 -9.12 0.04 5.80
N ARG A 227 -9.89 -1.02 5.64
CA ARG A 227 -9.39 -2.27 5.06
C ARG A 227 -10.14 -2.68 3.81
N ALA A 228 -9.44 -3.30 2.88
CA ALA A 228 -10.07 -4.03 1.79
C ALA A 228 -9.69 -5.51 1.82
N TYR A 229 -10.67 -6.35 1.51
CA TYR A 229 -10.56 -7.80 1.45
C TYR A 229 -11.05 -8.34 0.11
N LEU A 230 -10.47 -9.46 -0.31
CA LEU A 230 -10.89 -10.28 -1.44
C LEU A 230 -11.29 -11.65 -0.91
N LEU A 231 -12.53 -12.06 -1.12
CA LEU A 231 -13.00 -13.43 -0.97
C LEU A 231 -12.89 -14.14 -2.32
N ARG A 232 -12.00 -15.13 -2.42
CA ARG A 232 -11.80 -15.95 -3.63
C ARG A 232 -11.69 -17.41 -3.24
N GLY A 233 -12.47 -18.27 -3.89
CA GLY A 233 -12.45 -19.71 -3.61
C GLY A 233 -12.87 -20.07 -2.18
N GLY A 234 -13.64 -19.19 -1.51
CA GLY A 234 -14.05 -19.38 -0.12
C GLY A 234 -13.04 -18.91 0.92
N GLU A 235 -11.86 -18.43 0.53
CA GLU A 235 -10.83 -17.88 1.41
C GLU A 235 -10.81 -16.35 1.36
N LEU A 236 -10.64 -15.71 2.53
CA LEU A 236 -10.61 -14.25 2.67
C LEU A 236 -9.16 -13.75 2.77
N PHE A 237 -8.79 -12.86 1.86
CA PHE A 237 -7.47 -12.25 1.78
C PHE A 237 -7.56 -10.75 2.06
N ARG A 238 -6.81 -10.23 3.03
CA ARG A 238 -6.65 -8.77 3.21
C ARG A 238 -5.70 -8.25 2.13
N ILE A 239 -6.16 -7.29 1.32
CA ILE A 239 -5.38 -6.74 0.20
C ILE A 239 -4.78 -5.35 0.50
N THR A 240 -5.22 -4.70 1.59
CA THR A 240 -4.62 -3.48 2.14
C THR A 240 -3.65 -3.76 3.27
N HIS A 241 -2.86 -2.74 3.62
CA HIS A 241 -1.94 -2.78 4.75
C HIS A 241 -2.06 -1.48 5.53
N ASP A 242 -2.49 -1.57 6.79
CA ASP A 242 -2.89 -0.42 7.59
C ASP A 242 -1.71 0.56 7.80
N HIS A 243 -1.98 1.85 7.60
CA HIS A 243 -1.02 2.92 7.84
C HIS A 243 -1.11 3.45 9.28
N THR A 244 -0.98 2.57 10.27
CA THR A 244 -0.98 2.91 11.70
C THR A 244 0.41 2.77 12.32
N VAL A 245 0.63 3.46 13.45
CA VAL A 245 1.86 3.33 14.23
C VAL A 245 2.09 1.90 14.69
N VAL A 246 1.03 1.22 15.15
CA VAL A 246 1.13 -0.17 15.61
C VAL A 246 1.46 -1.13 14.47
N GLN A 247 0.89 -0.93 13.28
CA GLN A 247 1.23 -1.75 12.12
C GLN A 247 2.70 -1.57 11.71
N SER A 248 3.22 -0.34 11.73
CA SER A 248 4.66 -0.09 11.49
C SER A 248 5.55 -0.76 12.54
N MET A 249 5.15 -0.77 13.80
CA MET A 249 5.90 -1.46 14.86
C MET A 249 5.88 -2.98 14.70
N ILE A 250 4.78 -3.56 14.20
CA ILE A 250 4.72 -4.98 13.85
C ILE A 250 5.68 -5.29 12.70
N ASP A 251 5.66 -4.46 11.65
CA ASP A 251 6.52 -4.66 10.47
C ASP A 251 8.01 -4.54 10.83
N GLU A 252 8.35 -3.70 11.81
CA GLU A 252 9.70 -3.56 12.39
C GLU A 252 10.08 -4.71 13.35
N GLY A 253 9.13 -5.60 13.69
CA GLY A 253 9.32 -6.68 14.66
C GLY A 253 9.43 -6.21 16.11
N ARG A 254 8.94 -5.00 16.41
CA ARG A 254 8.92 -4.39 17.75
C ARG A 254 7.68 -4.75 18.55
N LEU A 255 6.61 -5.14 17.87
CA LEU A 255 5.37 -5.64 18.47
C LEU A 255 4.92 -6.90 17.74
N THR A 256 4.28 -7.80 18.48
CA THR A 256 3.46 -8.87 17.90
C THR A 256 2.05 -8.36 17.56
N PRO A 257 1.34 -9.01 16.62
CA PRO A 257 -0.06 -8.68 16.34
C PRO A 257 -0.97 -8.72 17.58
N GLU A 258 -0.70 -9.65 18.50
CA GLU A 258 -1.44 -9.79 19.75
C GLU A 258 -1.20 -8.59 20.68
N GLU A 259 0.06 -8.17 20.84
CA GLU A 259 0.42 -7.00 21.67
C GLU A 259 -0.13 -5.69 21.11
N ALA A 260 -0.21 -5.55 19.77
CA ALA A 260 -0.71 -4.35 19.11
C ALA A 260 -2.16 -4.02 19.49
N THR A 261 -3.02 -5.03 19.70
CA THR A 261 -4.42 -4.83 20.11
C THR A 261 -4.57 -4.19 21.49
N THR A 262 -3.57 -4.35 22.36
CA THR A 262 -3.54 -3.80 23.72
C THR A 262 -2.74 -2.50 23.83
N HIS A 263 -2.20 -2.00 22.72
CA HIS A 263 -1.41 -0.78 22.69
C HIS A 263 -2.28 0.42 23.12
N PRO A 264 -1.75 1.43 23.86
CA PRO A 264 -2.54 2.58 24.29
C PRO A 264 -3.13 3.42 23.15
N GLN A 265 -2.54 3.33 21.96
CA GLN A 265 -2.92 4.08 20.77
C GLN A 265 -2.94 3.16 19.55
N PRO A 266 -3.91 2.23 19.44
CA PRO A 266 -3.94 1.25 18.36
C PRO A 266 -4.40 1.86 17.03
N ALA A 267 -5.24 2.90 17.08
CA ALA A 267 -5.78 3.62 15.92
C ALA A 267 -4.97 4.88 15.54
N LEU A 268 -3.73 5.04 16.03
CA LEU A 268 -2.93 6.21 15.69
C LEU A 268 -2.42 6.10 14.24
N LEU A 269 -3.01 6.91 13.36
CA LEU A 269 -2.69 6.97 11.93
C LEU A 269 -1.31 7.60 11.68
N LEU A 270 -0.53 6.97 10.80
CA LEU A 270 0.71 7.52 10.22
C LEU A 270 0.46 8.26 8.90
N ARG A 271 -0.59 7.87 8.17
CA ARG A 271 -0.96 8.46 6.88
C ARG A 271 -2.46 8.61 6.78
N ALA A 272 -2.90 9.80 6.40
CA ALA A 272 -4.30 10.14 6.14
C ALA A 272 -4.34 11.29 5.11
N LEU A 273 -5.52 11.53 4.54
CA LEU A 273 -5.78 12.77 3.81
C LEU A 273 -6.10 13.87 4.82
N SER A 274 -5.26 14.89 4.91
CA SER A 274 -5.46 16.02 5.82
C SER A 274 -5.01 17.33 5.17
N SER A 275 -5.18 18.43 5.90
CA SER A 275 -4.72 19.75 5.50
C SER A 275 -3.19 19.91 5.54
N ASP A 276 -2.46 18.98 6.19
CA ASP A 276 -1.02 19.09 6.38
C ASP A 276 -0.25 18.88 5.07
N THR A 277 0.82 19.65 4.90
CA THR A 277 1.61 19.77 3.67
C THR A 277 2.59 18.63 3.44
N ALA A 278 2.80 17.77 4.44
CA ALA A 278 3.51 16.52 4.26
C ALA A 278 2.65 15.58 3.40
N ILE A 279 2.94 15.51 2.10
CA ILE A 279 2.25 14.64 1.14
C ILE A 279 2.34 13.20 1.64
N SER A 280 1.27 12.70 2.24
CA SER A 280 1.11 11.27 2.52
C SER A 280 0.89 10.59 1.18
N THR A 281 1.82 9.72 0.79
CA THR A 281 1.71 8.96 -0.47
C THR A 281 0.75 7.79 -0.26
N PRO A 282 -0.32 7.70 -1.07
CA PRO A 282 -1.25 6.59 -0.99
C PRO A 282 -0.61 5.34 -1.62
N ASP A 283 -1.03 4.17 -1.14
CA ASP A 283 -0.68 2.89 -1.75
C ASP A 283 -1.57 2.66 -2.96
N LEU A 284 -0.97 2.38 -4.12
CA LEU A 284 -1.66 2.08 -5.38
C LEU A 284 -1.32 0.67 -5.86
N ARG A 285 -2.34 -0.15 -6.15
CA ARG A 285 -2.15 -1.54 -6.61
C ARG A 285 -3.15 -1.91 -7.71
N LEU A 286 -2.73 -2.78 -8.63
CA LEU A 286 -3.62 -3.40 -9.61
C LEU A 286 -3.92 -4.84 -9.19
N HIS A 287 -5.17 -5.25 -9.34
CA HIS A 287 -5.65 -6.59 -9.09
C HIS A 287 -6.42 -7.12 -10.29
N ASP A 288 -6.11 -8.35 -10.71
CA ASP A 288 -6.90 -9.05 -11.72
C ASP A 288 -8.19 -9.56 -11.11
N ALA A 289 -9.29 -9.24 -11.79
CA ALA A 289 -10.62 -9.63 -11.37
C ALA A 289 -11.07 -10.90 -12.10
N HIS A 290 -11.54 -11.87 -11.33
CA HIS A 290 -12.06 -13.12 -11.83
C HIS A 290 -13.55 -13.22 -11.52
N PRO A 291 -14.34 -13.86 -12.40
CA PRO A 291 -15.74 -14.15 -12.10
C PRO A 291 -15.87 -14.90 -10.77
N GLY A 292 -16.77 -14.44 -9.90
CA GLY A 292 -16.98 -15.00 -8.56
C GLY A 292 -16.10 -14.39 -7.47
N ASP A 293 -15.20 -13.47 -7.81
CA ASP A 293 -14.53 -12.66 -6.80
C ASP A 293 -15.52 -11.76 -6.08
N ARG A 294 -15.35 -11.67 -4.76
CA ARG A 294 -16.11 -10.75 -3.92
C ARG A 294 -15.15 -9.86 -3.14
N TYR A 295 -15.35 -8.55 -3.24
CA TYR A 295 -14.57 -7.55 -2.55
C TYR A 295 -15.37 -6.95 -1.41
N LEU A 296 -14.69 -6.68 -0.29
CA LEU A 296 -15.20 -5.92 0.84
C LEU A 296 -14.26 -4.75 1.10
N LEU A 297 -14.77 -3.53 1.13
CA LEU A 297 -14.09 -2.38 1.71
C LEU A 297 -14.81 -2.05 3.02
N CYS A 298 -14.09 -1.73 4.08
CA CYS A 298 -14.70 -1.34 5.35
C CYS A 298 -13.85 -0.36 6.15
N SER A 299 -14.51 0.47 6.97
CA SER A 299 -13.86 1.26 8.01
C SER A 299 -13.38 0.37 9.16
N ASP A 300 -12.57 0.94 10.05
CA ASP A 300 -12.07 0.24 11.22
C ASP A 300 -13.20 -0.16 12.18
N GLY A 301 -14.31 0.59 12.22
CA GLY A 301 -15.49 0.28 13.03
C GLY A 301 -16.12 -1.07 12.73
N LEU A 302 -15.93 -1.65 11.54
CA LEU A 302 -16.24 -3.05 11.28
C LEU A 302 -15.11 -3.97 11.73
N SER A 303 -13.89 -3.73 11.22
CA SER A 303 -12.79 -4.70 11.32
C SER A 303 -12.11 -4.76 12.69
N SER A 304 -12.41 -3.82 13.57
CA SER A 304 -11.96 -3.77 14.96
C SER A 304 -12.83 -4.61 15.90
N VAL A 305 -14.10 -4.83 15.57
CA VAL A 305 -15.05 -5.56 16.42
C VAL A 305 -15.50 -6.90 15.83
N VAL A 306 -15.52 -7.03 14.49
CA VAL A 306 -15.86 -8.27 13.81
C VAL A 306 -14.57 -8.98 13.34
N PRO A 307 -14.24 -10.17 13.89
CA PRO A 307 -13.06 -10.91 13.49
C PRO A 307 -13.10 -11.38 12.04
N ALA A 308 -11.94 -11.47 11.38
CA ALA A 308 -11.83 -11.90 9.98
C ALA A 308 -12.53 -13.24 9.65
N PRO A 309 -12.49 -14.29 10.51
CA PRO A 309 -13.25 -15.52 10.25
C PRO A 309 -14.77 -15.33 10.18
N ALA A 310 -15.30 -14.39 10.97
CA ALA A 310 -16.73 -14.08 10.98
C ALA A 310 -17.11 -13.27 9.72
N ILE A 311 -16.29 -12.28 9.35
CA ILE A 311 -16.40 -11.57 8.06
C ILE A 311 -16.41 -12.56 6.90
N GLN A 312 -15.47 -13.51 6.86
CA GLN A 312 -15.39 -14.54 5.83
C GLN A 312 -16.67 -15.38 5.77
N HIS A 313 -17.18 -15.80 6.93
CA HIS A 313 -18.41 -16.59 7.00
C HIS A 313 -19.62 -15.82 6.45
N THR A 314 -19.79 -14.56 6.85
CA THR A 314 -20.89 -13.69 6.40
C THR A 314 -20.81 -13.46 4.88
N LEU A 315 -19.62 -13.12 4.36
CA LEU A 315 -19.40 -12.92 2.93
C LEU A 315 -19.58 -14.21 2.11
N ALA A 316 -19.27 -15.39 2.66
CA ALA A 316 -19.45 -16.67 1.96
C ALA A 316 -20.90 -17.18 1.99
N SER A 317 -21.66 -16.85 3.04
CA SER A 317 -23.00 -17.40 3.27
C SER A 317 -24.13 -16.58 2.65
N ILE A 318 -23.94 -15.26 2.51
CA ILE A 318 -24.99 -14.35 2.03
C ILE A 318 -24.68 -13.92 0.59
N ALA A 319 -25.34 -14.51 -0.40
CA ALA A 319 -25.04 -14.25 -1.80
C ALA A 319 -25.37 -12.82 -2.28
N ASP A 320 -26.33 -12.14 -1.67
CA ASP A 320 -26.74 -10.80 -2.08
C ASP A 320 -25.89 -9.70 -1.40
N PRO A 321 -25.23 -8.78 -2.15
CA PRO A 321 -24.39 -7.73 -1.56
C PRO A 321 -25.11 -6.84 -0.56
N GLU A 322 -26.37 -6.49 -0.82
CA GLU A 322 -27.15 -5.60 0.04
C GLU A 322 -27.48 -6.27 1.38
N SER A 323 -27.84 -7.54 1.33
CA SER A 323 -28.03 -8.36 2.52
C SER A 323 -26.71 -8.58 3.28
N ALA A 324 -25.58 -8.73 2.59
CA ALA A 324 -24.27 -8.92 3.20
C ALA A 324 -23.79 -7.67 3.96
N VAL A 325 -23.89 -6.47 3.36
CA VAL A 325 -23.52 -5.23 4.07
C VAL A 325 -24.40 -5.00 5.30
N ARG A 326 -25.71 -5.29 5.22
CA ARG A 326 -26.60 -5.20 6.38
C ARG A 326 -26.18 -6.16 7.49
N ALA A 327 -25.91 -7.41 7.16
CA ALA A 327 -25.47 -8.40 8.14
C ALA A 327 -24.17 -8.01 8.84
N LEU A 328 -23.17 -7.51 8.08
CA LEU A 328 -21.91 -7.04 8.64
C LEU A 328 -22.09 -5.85 9.60
N VAL A 329 -22.92 -4.87 9.23
CA VAL A 329 -23.24 -3.73 10.11
C VAL A 329 -24.02 -4.17 11.35
N THR A 330 -24.98 -5.10 11.21
CA THR A 330 -25.67 -5.68 12.36
C THR A 330 -24.71 -6.38 13.30
N GLU A 331 -23.80 -7.21 12.79
CA GLU A 331 -22.80 -7.92 13.58
C GLU A 331 -21.86 -6.97 14.34
N ALA A 332 -21.43 -5.88 13.69
CA ALA A 332 -20.63 -4.84 14.33
C ALA A 332 -21.39 -4.12 15.47
N ASN A 333 -22.67 -3.83 15.25
CA ASN A 333 -23.53 -3.21 16.26
C ASN A 333 -23.85 -4.17 17.43
N GLU A 334 -24.04 -5.46 17.16
CA GLU A 334 -24.21 -6.49 18.19
C GLU A 334 -22.94 -6.69 19.03
N ALA A 335 -21.76 -6.47 18.46
CA ALA A 335 -20.48 -6.45 19.17
C ALA A 335 -20.25 -5.17 20.00
N GLY A 336 -21.23 -4.23 20.00
CA GLY A 336 -21.24 -3.03 20.84
C GLY A 336 -21.20 -1.72 20.06
N GLY A 337 -20.91 -1.72 18.75
CA GLY A 337 -20.91 -0.54 17.88
C GLY A 337 -20.16 0.68 18.45
N PRO A 338 -18.88 0.55 18.84
CA PRO A 338 -18.12 1.61 19.50
C PRO A 338 -17.79 2.79 18.57
N ASP A 339 -17.82 2.56 17.25
CA ASP A 339 -17.51 3.55 16.22
C ASP A 339 -18.54 3.55 15.08
N ASN A 340 -18.38 4.50 14.16
CA ASN A 340 -19.08 4.49 12.88
C ASN A 340 -18.68 3.25 12.08
N VAL A 341 -19.65 2.61 11.43
CA VAL A 341 -19.45 1.36 10.70
C VAL A 341 -19.85 1.55 9.26
N SER A 342 -18.87 1.47 8.37
CA SER A 342 -19.09 1.64 6.93
C SER A 342 -18.48 0.51 6.16
N CYS A 343 -19.23 -0.03 5.20
CA CYS A 343 -18.72 -1.06 4.33
C CYS A 343 -19.35 -1.04 2.93
N VAL A 344 -18.60 -1.59 1.98
CA VAL A 344 -19.01 -1.79 0.59
C VAL A 344 -18.70 -3.23 0.22
N VAL A 345 -19.69 -3.96 -0.28
CA VAL A 345 -19.52 -5.30 -0.86
C VAL A 345 -19.75 -5.22 -2.35
N ALA A 346 -18.85 -5.83 -3.14
CA ALA A 346 -18.96 -5.90 -4.58
C ALA A 346 -18.59 -7.27 -5.14
N ASP A 347 -19.46 -7.81 -5.99
CA ASP A 347 -19.32 -9.10 -6.66
C ASP A 347 -18.97 -8.90 -8.12
N VAL A 348 -17.93 -9.59 -8.57
CA VAL A 348 -17.58 -9.68 -9.99
C VAL A 348 -18.40 -10.80 -10.61
N VAL A 349 -19.42 -10.45 -11.38
CA VAL A 349 -20.29 -11.41 -12.06
C VAL A 349 -20.12 -11.31 -13.58
N ARG A 350 -20.41 -12.42 -14.27
CA ARG A 350 -20.50 -12.39 -15.75
C ARG A 350 -21.79 -11.69 -16.12
N LYS A 351 -21.70 -10.69 -16.99
CA LYS A 351 -22.84 -10.05 -17.62
C LYS A 351 -23.52 -11.06 -18.52
N GLU A 352 -24.73 -11.47 -18.17
CA GLU A 352 -25.54 -12.30 -19.05
C GLU A 352 -25.87 -11.47 -20.30
N THR A 353 -25.44 -11.96 -21.46
CA THR A 353 -25.87 -11.37 -22.73
C THR A 353 -27.32 -11.77 -22.88
N ALA A 354 -28.25 -10.82 -22.70
CA ALA A 354 -29.66 -11.08 -22.93
C ALA A 354 -29.85 -11.50 -24.40
N GLU A 355 -29.98 -12.81 -24.64
CA GLU A 355 -30.46 -13.32 -25.91
C GLU A 355 -31.85 -12.73 -26.14
N HIS A 356 -31.92 -11.74 -27.01
CA HIS A 356 -33.18 -11.32 -27.63
C HIS A 356 -33.66 -12.46 -28.54
N GLY A 357 -34.22 -13.51 -27.93
CA GLY A 357 -35.08 -14.48 -28.59
C GLY A 357 -36.46 -13.86 -28.81
N ALA A 358 -36.53 -12.91 -29.74
CA ALA A 358 -37.80 -12.43 -30.26
C ALA A 358 -38.50 -13.56 -31.05
N ARG A 359 -39.64 -13.99 -30.51
CA ARG A 359 -40.88 -14.49 -31.13
C ARG A 359 -40.81 -15.31 -32.42
#